data_AF-A0A7V9AV39-F1
#
_entry.id   AF-A0A7V9AV39-F1
#
_cell.length_a   1.000
_cell.length_b   1.000
_cell.length_c   1.000
_cell.angle_alpha   90.00
_cell.angle_beta   90.00
_cell.angle_gamma   90.00
#
_symmetry.space_group_name_H-M   'P 1'
#
loop_
_entity.id
_entity.type
_entity.pdbx_description
1 polymer ?
#
loop_
_entity_poly.entity_id
_entity_poly.type
_entity_poly.pdbx_seq_one_letter_code
_entity_poly.pdbx_strand_id
1 'polypeptide(L)'
;MSWVSETDVVVWQQGGIACAVVSASVGFDVELRNTQGVAFLRKSTPTKDAARNQAEYLRLLMSADHMPVVSAELRPFALVVEDDVDNCEALTEALKLVGVRALGVHSGLEAVRLARALTPDLIVIDYRLPDISGAEVCRRLRHDPETQALPVIAVTGSPEELRKDGCDADAVLSKPCSLDTFTAAVRLFLRSKVET
;
A
#
# COMPACT_ATOMS: atom_id res chain seq x y z
N MET A 1 -1.94 -32.23 23.63
CA MET A 1 -0.63 -31.57 23.46
C MET A 1 -0.76 -30.60 22.31
N SER A 2 -0.98 -29.32 22.64
CA SER A 2 -1.05 -28.23 21.67
C SER A 2 0.35 -27.94 21.16
N TRP A 3 0.66 -28.38 19.94
CA TRP A 3 1.83 -27.89 19.21
C TRP A 3 1.52 -26.45 18.79
N VAL A 4 1.95 -25.48 19.60
CA VAL A 4 2.04 -24.09 19.15
C VAL A 4 3.29 -24.04 18.29
N SER A 5 3.14 -23.88 16.98
CA SER A 5 4.28 -23.63 16.10
C SER A 5 4.92 -22.31 16.51
N GLU A 6 6.14 -22.39 17.02
CA GLU A 6 6.99 -21.28 17.44
C GLU A 6 7.52 -20.53 16.21
N THR A 7 6.65 -19.80 15.50
CA THR A 7 7.00 -19.21 14.18
C THR A 7 6.44 -17.83 13.86
N ASP A 8 5.58 -17.26 14.72
CA ASP A 8 5.12 -15.87 14.61
C ASP A 8 5.72 -15.03 15.74
N VAL A 9 6.65 -14.14 15.41
CA VAL A 9 7.20 -13.18 16.38
C VAL A 9 6.73 -11.79 15.98
N VAL A 10 5.80 -11.23 16.77
CA VAL A 10 5.50 -9.80 16.69
C VAL A 10 6.74 -9.05 17.16
N VAL A 11 7.34 -8.28 16.25
CA VAL A 11 8.58 -7.53 16.48
C VAL A 11 8.27 -6.19 17.14
N TRP A 12 7.18 -5.54 16.72
CA TRP A 12 6.71 -4.29 17.31
C TRP A 12 5.23 -4.05 17.00
N GLN A 13 4.61 -3.15 17.75
CA GLN A 13 3.25 -2.66 17.52
C GLN A 13 3.18 -1.16 17.80
N GLN A 14 2.58 -0.39 16.89
CA GLN A 14 2.43 1.06 17.00
C GLN A 14 1.18 1.52 16.23
N GLY A 15 0.39 2.43 16.80
CA GLY A 15 -0.72 3.09 16.08
C GLY A 15 -1.75 2.12 15.47
N GLY A 16 -2.06 1.02 16.16
CA GLY A 16 -2.99 0.00 15.65
C GLY A 16 -2.40 -0.96 14.61
N ILE A 17 -1.11 -0.88 14.33
CA ILE A 17 -0.42 -1.76 13.37
C ILE A 17 0.62 -2.61 14.11
N ALA A 18 0.63 -3.89 13.81
CA ALA A 18 1.62 -4.84 14.32
C ALA A 18 2.52 -5.32 13.17
N CYS A 19 3.83 -5.37 13.42
CA CYS A 19 4.77 -6.01 12.51
C CYS A 19 5.15 -7.39 13.04
N ALA A 20 4.98 -8.41 12.20
CA ALA A 20 5.34 -9.79 12.52
C ALA A 20 6.40 -10.31 11.56
N VAL A 21 7.34 -11.11 12.08
CA VAL A 21 8.21 -11.96 11.27
C VAL A 21 7.66 -13.37 11.33
N VAL A 22 7.38 -13.94 10.16
CA VAL A 22 6.71 -15.23 9.96
C VAL A 22 7.62 -16.14 9.15
N SER A 23 7.75 -17.40 9.54
CA SER A 23 8.45 -18.41 8.70
C SER A 23 7.64 -18.72 7.44
N ALA A 24 8.27 -18.63 6.28
CA ALA A 24 7.66 -18.95 4.98
C ALA A 24 8.16 -20.30 4.43
N SER A 25 7.56 -20.77 3.33
CA SER A 25 8.03 -21.98 2.62
C SER A 25 9.47 -21.83 2.13
N VAL A 26 9.88 -20.59 1.82
CA VAL A 26 11.27 -20.21 1.51
C VAL A 26 11.56 -18.91 2.25
N GLY A 27 12.46 -18.97 3.24
CA GLY A 27 12.88 -17.78 4.01
C GLY A 27 11.87 -17.33 5.06
N PHE A 28 11.70 -16.00 5.18
CA PHE A 28 10.87 -15.35 6.17
C PHE A 28 10.09 -14.19 5.56
N ASP A 29 8.82 -14.06 5.95
CA ASP A 29 7.97 -12.93 5.60
C ASP A 29 7.93 -11.91 6.73
N VAL A 30 8.08 -10.64 6.37
CA VAL A 30 7.80 -9.50 7.25
C VAL A 30 6.44 -8.97 6.90
N GLU A 31 5.51 -9.04 7.83
CA GLU A 31 4.12 -8.66 7.64
C GLU A 31 3.74 -7.46 8.50
N LEU A 32 3.16 -6.42 7.89
CA LEU A 32 2.42 -5.41 8.63
C LEU A 32 0.96 -5.80 8.66
N ARG A 33 0.40 -5.91 9.87
CA ARG A 33 -0.96 -6.36 10.16
C ARG A 33 -1.76 -5.24 10.81
N ASN A 34 -3.03 -5.12 10.47
CA ASN A 34 -3.95 -4.20 11.13
C ASN A 34 -4.37 -4.73 12.53
N THR A 35 -5.26 -4.00 13.22
CA THR A 35 -5.76 -4.38 14.56
C THR A 35 -6.54 -5.70 14.59
N GLN A 36 -7.00 -6.19 13.44
CA GLN A 36 -7.68 -7.48 13.28
C GLN A 36 -6.70 -8.62 12.99
N GLY A 37 -5.40 -8.34 12.90
CA GLY A 37 -4.36 -9.32 12.56
C GLY A 37 -4.24 -9.62 11.06
N VAL A 38 -4.93 -8.87 10.20
CA VAL A 38 -4.88 -9.07 8.74
C VAL A 38 -3.66 -8.36 8.17
N ALA A 39 -2.78 -9.13 7.51
CA ALA A 39 -1.59 -8.59 6.83
C ALA A 39 -1.99 -7.77 5.59
N PHE A 40 -1.48 -6.54 5.51
CA PHE A 40 -1.73 -5.62 4.40
C PHE A 40 -0.47 -5.24 3.62
N LEU A 41 0.70 -5.50 4.21
CA LEU A 41 2.00 -5.49 3.54
C LEU A 41 2.72 -6.78 3.91
N ARG A 42 3.34 -7.42 2.90
CA ARG A 42 4.20 -8.59 3.08
C ARG A 42 5.46 -8.40 2.26
N LYS A 43 6.63 -8.56 2.91
CA LYS A 43 7.93 -8.58 2.23
C LYS A 43 8.68 -9.86 2.57
N SER A 44 8.99 -10.65 1.54
CA SER A 44 9.76 -11.88 1.70
C SER A 44 11.26 -11.58 1.75
N THR A 45 11.96 -12.27 2.64
CA THR A 45 13.39 -12.11 2.88
C THR A 45 14.06 -13.48 3.02
N PRO A 46 15.33 -13.64 2.63
CA PRO A 46 15.98 -14.95 2.62
C PRO A 46 16.36 -15.46 4.01
N THR A 47 16.52 -14.58 5.01
CA THR A 47 17.05 -14.93 6.34
C THR A 47 16.30 -14.22 7.46
N LYS A 48 16.33 -14.80 8.66
CA LYS A 48 15.67 -14.23 9.85
C LYS A 48 16.25 -12.88 10.24
N ASP A 49 17.55 -12.68 10.06
CA ASP A 49 18.21 -11.40 10.37
C ASP A 49 17.86 -10.33 9.33
N ALA A 50 17.75 -10.69 8.05
CA ALA A 50 17.22 -9.78 7.03
C ALA A 50 15.77 -9.38 7.33
N ALA A 51 14.94 -10.33 7.78
CA ALA A 51 13.57 -10.07 8.21
C ALA A 51 13.51 -9.09 9.40
N ARG A 52 14.38 -9.26 10.40
CA ARG A 52 14.48 -8.35 11.56
C ARG A 52 14.92 -6.95 11.15
N ASN A 53 15.93 -6.83 10.29
CA ASN A 53 16.39 -5.54 9.79
C ASN A 53 15.28 -4.83 8.99
N GLN A 54 14.56 -5.57 8.15
CA GLN A 54 13.42 -5.06 7.40
C GLN A 54 12.28 -4.62 8.34
N ALA A 55 12.00 -5.38 9.40
CA ALA A 55 11.01 -5.00 10.41
C ALA A 55 11.39 -3.70 11.13
N GLU A 56 12.65 -3.52 11.55
CA GLU A 56 13.12 -2.26 12.17
C GLU A 56 13.09 -1.09 11.19
N TYR A 57 13.46 -1.30 9.92
CA TYR A 57 13.35 -0.26 8.89
C TYR A 57 11.89 0.24 8.74
N LEU A 58 10.94 -0.69 8.67
CA LEU A 58 9.51 -0.35 8.64
C LEU A 58 9.06 0.38 9.91
N ARG A 59 9.58 0.01 11.08
CA ARG A 59 9.32 0.71 12.34
C ARG A 59 9.76 2.17 12.25
N LEU A 60 10.99 2.41 11.82
CA LEU A 60 11.55 3.77 11.68
C LEU A 60 10.75 4.62 10.69
N LEU A 61 10.38 4.04 9.54
CA LEU A 61 9.51 4.71 8.57
C LEU A 61 8.13 5.05 9.15
N MET A 62 7.62 4.28 10.10
CA MET A 62 6.33 4.55 10.75
C MET A 62 6.42 5.46 11.98
N SER A 63 7.54 5.46 12.71
CA SER A 63 7.74 6.27 13.92
C SER A 63 8.20 7.70 13.66
N ALA A 64 8.68 8.04 12.46
CA ALA A 64 9.03 9.42 12.15
C ALA A 64 7.76 10.27 12.05
N ASP A 65 7.31 10.85 13.16
CA ASP A 65 6.01 11.52 13.31
C ASP A 65 5.82 12.83 12.52
N HIS A 66 6.73 13.18 11.60
CA HIS A 66 6.56 14.33 10.72
C HIS A 66 6.72 13.90 9.25
N MET A 67 5.60 13.87 8.53
CA MET A 67 5.64 14.33 7.15
C MET A 67 6.07 15.80 7.28
N PRO A 68 7.21 16.25 6.71
CA PRO A 68 7.53 17.67 6.74
C PRO A 68 6.29 18.41 6.24
N VAL A 69 5.86 19.47 6.94
CA VAL A 69 4.79 20.34 6.44
C VAL A 69 5.37 21.03 5.22
N VAL A 70 5.29 20.35 4.09
CA VAL A 70 5.68 20.88 2.80
C VAL A 70 4.68 21.98 2.46
N SER A 71 5.19 23.09 1.92
CA SER A 71 4.34 24.15 1.36
C SER A 71 3.29 23.55 0.43
N ALA A 72 2.16 24.23 0.21
CA ALA A 72 1.07 23.70 -0.62
C ALA A 72 1.52 23.20 -2.00
N GLU A 73 2.63 23.75 -2.52
CA GLU A 73 3.27 23.40 -3.80
C GLU A 73 4.10 22.11 -3.76
N LEU A 74 4.52 21.64 -2.58
CA LEU A 74 5.35 20.44 -2.40
C LEU A 74 4.56 19.28 -1.77
N ARG A 75 3.23 19.41 -1.63
CA ARG A 75 2.38 18.32 -1.11
C ARG A 75 2.37 17.16 -2.11
N PRO A 76 2.64 15.92 -1.65
CA PRO A 76 2.56 14.75 -2.50
C PRO A 76 1.20 14.66 -3.20
N PHE A 77 1.20 14.13 -4.41
CA PHE A 77 0.01 13.98 -5.22
C PHE A 77 -0.33 12.50 -5.43
N ALA A 78 -1.57 12.10 -5.16
CA ALA A 78 -2.06 10.75 -5.39
C ALA A 78 -3.13 10.72 -6.50
N LEU A 79 -3.12 9.63 -7.27
CA LEU A 79 -4.21 9.28 -8.16
C LEU A 79 -5.06 8.18 -7.50
N VAL A 80 -6.36 8.43 -7.33
CA VAL A 80 -7.33 7.46 -6.76
C VAL A 80 -8.16 6.88 -7.88
N VAL A 81 -8.13 5.56 -8.06
CA VAL A 81 -8.81 4.84 -9.13
C VAL A 81 -9.92 3.99 -8.52
N GLU A 82 -11.14 4.51 -8.58
CA GLU A 82 -12.34 3.93 -7.95
C GLU A 82 -13.57 4.35 -8.75
N ASP A 83 -14.38 3.39 -9.16
CA ASP A 83 -15.56 3.60 -10.00
C ASP A 83 -16.78 4.11 -9.21
N ASP A 84 -16.91 3.68 -7.95
CA ASP A 84 -17.90 4.21 -7.03
C ASP A 84 -17.51 5.62 -6.54
N VAL A 85 -18.39 6.59 -6.78
CA VAL A 85 -18.14 8.01 -6.50
C VAL A 85 -17.94 8.26 -5.00
N ASP A 86 -18.77 7.63 -4.15
CA ASP A 86 -18.73 7.84 -2.70
C ASP A 86 -17.44 7.27 -2.09
N ASN A 87 -17.04 6.07 -2.51
CA ASN A 87 -15.76 5.48 -2.11
C ASN A 87 -14.57 6.32 -2.60
N CYS A 88 -14.64 6.82 -3.83
CA CYS A 88 -13.58 7.64 -4.43
C CYS A 88 -13.41 8.94 -3.62
N GLU A 89 -14.52 9.62 -3.31
CA GLU A 89 -14.53 10.80 -2.46
C GLU A 89 -13.98 10.49 -1.06
N ALA A 90 -14.42 9.41 -0.41
CA ALA A 90 -13.94 9.02 0.91
C ALA A 90 -12.41 8.77 0.94
N LEU A 91 -11.87 8.09 -0.06
CA LEU A 91 -10.42 7.86 -0.19
C LEU A 91 -9.66 9.17 -0.44
N THR A 92 -10.18 10.05 -1.30
CA THR A 92 -9.55 11.35 -1.56
C THR A 92 -9.55 12.26 -0.33
N GLU A 93 -10.62 12.27 0.47
CA GLU A 93 -10.69 13.01 1.74
C GLU A 93 -9.72 12.43 2.78
N ALA A 94 -9.64 11.09 2.89
CA ALA A 94 -8.68 10.44 3.77
C ALA A 94 -7.21 10.82 3.44
N LEU A 95 -6.87 10.95 2.16
CA LEU A 95 -5.56 11.43 1.70
C LEU A 95 -5.31 12.90 2.07
N LYS A 96 -6.32 13.77 1.94
CA LYS A 96 -6.22 15.18 2.32
C LYS A 96 -5.93 15.35 3.82
N LEU A 97 -6.54 14.53 4.67
CA LEU A 97 -6.30 14.54 6.12
C LEU A 97 -4.83 14.27 6.50
N VAL A 98 -4.08 13.58 5.64
CA VAL A 98 -2.64 13.32 5.82
C VAL A 98 -1.74 14.20 4.94
N GLY A 99 -2.28 15.28 4.40
CA GLY A 99 -1.51 16.30 3.66
C GLY A 99 -1.21 15.95 2.21
N VAL A 100 -1.91 14.96 1.63
CA VAL A 100 -1.72 14.50 0.25
C VAL A 100 -2.82 15.10 -0.64
N ARG A 101 -2.44 15.71 -1.77
CA ARG A 101 -3.40 16.13 -2.80
C ARG A 101 -3.86 14.89 -3.56
N ALA A 102 -5.13 14.82 -3.95
CA ALA A 102 -5.66 13.65 -4.64
C ALA A 102 -6.52 14.06 -5.85
N LEU A 103 -6.44 13.25 -6.91
CA LEU A 103 -7.35 13.28 -8.05
C LEU A 103 -8.06 11.93 -8.14
N GLY A 104 -9.38 11.94 -8.11
CA GLY A 104 -10.22 10.77 -8.36
C GLY A 104 -10.41 10.53 -9.85
N VAL A 105 -10.33 9.27 -10.26
CA VAL A 105 -10.63 8.78 -11.62
C VAL A 105 -11.44 7.49 -11.54
N HIS A 106 -12.38 7.32 -12.47
CA HIS A 106 -13.40 6.27 -12.39
C HIS A 106 -13.21 5.14 -13.40
N SER A 107 -12.08 5.11 -14.11
CA SER A 107 -11.76 4.06 -15.07
C SER A 107 -10.27 3.72 -15.06
N GLY A 108 -9.96 2.44 -15.29
CA GLY A 108 -8.59 1.94 -15.28
C GLY A 108 -7.76 2.45 -16.46
N LEU A 109 -8.35 2.54 -17.65
CA LEU A 109 -7.65 3.04 -18.84
C LEU A 109 -7.29 4.53 -18.71
N GLU A 110 -8.20 5.34 -18.14
CA GLU A 110 -7.89 6.73 -17.86
C GLU A 110 -6.82 6.85 -16.77
N ALA A 111 -6.85 5.99 -15.75
CA ALA A 111 -5.82 5.97 -14.72
C ALA A 111 -4.43 5.73 -15.30
N VAL A 112 -4.27 4.76 -16.21
CA VAL A 112 -2.98 4.52 -16.90
C VAL A 112 -2.53 5.75 -17.69
N ARG A 113 -3.45 6.40 -18.41
CA ARG A 113 -3.15 7.63 -19.17
C ARG A 113 -2.69 8.77 -18.25
N LEU A 114 -3.39 8.99 -17.15
CA LEU A 114 -3.11 10.09 -16.22
C LEU A 114 -1.90 9.82 -15.34
N ALA A 115 -1.61 8.56 -14.98
CA ALA A 115 -0.41 8.19 -14.26
C ALA A 115 0.86 8.63 -15.02
N ARG A 116 0.88 8.45 -16.36
CA ARG A 116 1.95 8.94 -17.23
C ARG A 116 1.99 10.47 -17.28
N ALA A 117 0.84 11.09 -17.53
CA ALA A 117 0.78 12.53 -17.78
C ALA A 117 1.03 13.39 -16.53
N LEU A 118 0.64 12.90 -15.36
CA LEU A 118 0.68 13.65 -14.10
C LEU A 118 1.76 13.19 -13.13
N THR A 119 2.38 12.03 -13.40
CA THR A 119 3.46 11.44 -12.59
C THR A 119 3.18 11.51 -11.07
N PRO A 120 2.11 10.86 -10.58
CA PRO A 120 1.75 10.95 -9.18
C PRO A 120 2.84 10.37 -8.25
N ASP A 121 2.76 10.71 -6.98
CA ASP A 121 3.59 10.14 -5.93
C ASP A 121 3.07 8.81 -5.40
N LEU A 122 1.78 8.55 -5.61
CA LEU A 122 1.11 7.34 -5.16
C LEU A 122 -0.11 7.06 -6.05
N ILE A 123 -0.38 5.78 -6.29
CA ILE A 123 -1.63 5.34 -6.89
C ILE A 123 -2.40 4.51 -5.86
N VAL A 124 -3.65 4.85 -5.62
CA VAL A 124 -4.61 4.05 -4.84
C VAL A 124 -5.63 3.48 -5.81
N ILE A 125 -5.86 2.17 -5.80
CA ILE A 125 -6.67 1.52 -6.85
C ILE A 125 -7.59 0.44 -6.30
N ASP A 126 -8.84 0.39 -6.77
CA ASP A 126 -9.70 -0.78 -6.62
C ASP A 126 -9.45 -1.82 -7.72
N TYR A 127 -9.70 -3.08 -7.39
CA TYR A 127 -9.67 -4.20 -8.32
C TYR A 127 -10.83 -4.18 -9.32
N ARG A 128 -12.05 -3.87 -8.88
CA ARG A 128 -13.21 -3.85 -9.78
C ARG A 128 -13.36 -2.47 -10.37
N LEU A 129 -13.12 -2.34 -11.66
CA LEU A 129 -13.34 -1.11 -12.42
C LEU A 129 -14.17 -1.45 -13.66
N PRO A 130 -14.88 -0.47 -14.26
CA PRO A 130 -15.86 -0.71 -15.31
C PRO A 130 -15.26 -1.19 -16.65
N ASP A 131 -13.98 -0.92 -16.90
CA ASP A 131 -13.33 -1.14 -18.19
C ASP A 131 -12.26 -2.25 -18.17
N ILE A 132 -11.30 -2.17 -17.26
CA ILE A 132 -10.25 -3.17 -17.06
C ILE A 132 -10.04 -3.41 -15.56
N SER A 133 -9.67 -4.62 -15.15
CA SER A 133 -9.43 -4.88 -13.73
C SER A 133 -8.27 -4.04 -13.19
N GLY A 134 -8.29 -3.75 -11.89
CA GLY A 134 -7.18 -3.09 -11.21
C GLY A 134 -5.87 -3.86 -11.38
N ALA A 135 -5.91 -5.19 -11.47
CA ALA A 135 -4.72 -6.00 -11.78
C ALA A 135 -4.14 -5.73 -13.17
N GLU A 136 -4.98 -5.51 -14.18
CA GLU A 136 -4.54 -5.11 -15.51
C GLU A 136 -3.97 -3.68 -15.50
N VAL A 137 -4.52 -2.77 -14.70
CA VAL A 137 -3.91 -1.45 -14.47
C VAL A 137 -2.53 -1.59 -13.84
N CYS A 138 -2.38 -2.37 -12.75
CA CYS A 138 -1.08 -2.64 -12.12
C CYS A 138 -0.06 -3.14 -13.17
N ARG A 139 -0.48 -4.14 -13.97
CA ARG A 139 0.37 -4.74 -15.00
C ARG A 139 0.85 -3.71 -16.01
N ARG A 140 -0.05 -2.86 -16.52
CA ARG A 140 0.30 -1.81 -17.49
C ARG A 140 1.27 -0.79 -16.90
N LEU A 141 1.04 -0.37 -15.66
CA LEU A 141 1.93 0.57 -14.97
C LEU A 141 3.34 -0.01 -14.80
N ARG A 142 3.44 -1.29 -14.41
CA ARG A 142 4.73 -2.00 -14.24
C ARG A 142 5.49 -2.27 -15.54
N HIS A 143 4.79 -2.39 -16.68
CA HIS A 143 5.43 -2.60 -18.00
C HIS A 143 5.87 -1.31 -18.69
N ASP A 144 5.61 -0.16 -18.09
CA ASP A 144 5.97 1.14 -18.63
C ASP A 144 7.14 1.75 -17.85
N PRO A 145 8.28 2.07 -18.51
CA PRO A 145 9.43 2.68 -17.87
C PRO A 145 9.14 3.95 -17.07
N GLU A 146 8.15 4.75 -17.49
CA GLU A 146 7.82 6.03 -16.83
C GLU A 146 6.98 5.83 -15.55
N THR A 147 6.25 4.72 -15.44
CA THR A 147 5.32 4.47 -14.32
C THR A 147 5.67 3.25 -13.47
N GLN A 148 6.62 2.42 -13.90
CA GLN A 148 6.92 1.13 -13.25
C GLN A 148 7.35 1.27 -11.78
N ALA A 149 7.95 2.39 -11.41
CA ALA A 149 8.43 2.67 -10.05
C ALA A 149 7.39 3.39 -9.17
N LEU A 150 6.21 3.74 -9.72
CA LEU A 150 5.17 4.39 -8.94
C LEU A 150 4.64 3.41 -7.88
N PRO A 151 4.55 3.82 -6.60
CA PRO A 151 3.97 2.96 -5.58
C PRO A 151 2.46 2.83 -5.80
N VAL A 152 1.95 1.61 -5.66
CA VAL A 152 0.55 1.24 -5.86
C VAL A 152 0.01 0.58 -4.59
N ILE A 153 -1.01 1.18 -3.98
CA ILE A 153 -1.81 0.58 -2.90
C ILE A 153 -3.14 0.13 -3.50
N ALA A 154 -3.40 -1.18 -3.49
CA ALA A 154 -4.71 -1.69 -3.84
C ALA A 154 -5.65 -1.64 -2.63
N VAL A 155 -6.85 -1.08 -2.79
CA VAL A 155 -7.90 -1.05 -1.77
C VAL A 155 -9.13 -1.74 -2.34
N THR A 156 -9.41 -2.97 -1.92
CA THR A 156 -10.43 -3.78 -2.60
C THR A 156 -11.24 -4.69 -1.70
N GLY A 157 -12.50 -4.93 -2.06
CA GLY A 157 -13.34 -5.97 -1.45
C GLY A 157 -13.01 -7.39 -1.93
N SER A 158 -12.16 -7.53 -2.96
CA SER A 158 -11.80 -8.82 -3.59
C SER A 158 -10.27 -9.08 -3.57
N PRO A 159 -9.63 -9.13 -2.39
CA PRO A 159 -8.17 -9.27 -2.31
C PRO A 159 -7.66 -10.62 -2.86
N GLU A 160 -8.49 -11.68 -2.84
CA GLU A 160 -8.12 -12.99 -3.39
C GLU A 160 -8.08 -12.98 -4.92
N GLU A 161 -9.03 -12.31 -5.57
CA GLU A 161 -9.09 -12.17 -7.04
C GLU A 161 -7.90 -11.35 -7.55
N LEU A 162 -7.60 -10.23 -6.88
CA LEU A 162 -6.44 -9.39 -7.18
C LEU A 162 -5.12 -10.18 -7.13
N ARG A 163 -4.94 -11.03 -6.10
CA ARG A 163 -3.76 -11.89 -5.96
C ARG A 163 -3.70 -12.95 -7.05
N LYS A 164 -4.84 -13.58 -7.36
CA LYS A 164 -4.93 -14.63 -8.40
C LYS A 164 -4.55 -14.09 -9.78
N ASP A 165 -4.95 -12.86 -10.09
CA ASP A 165 -4.66 -12.21 -11.37
C ASP A 165 -3.24 -11.61 -11.46
N GLY A 166 -2.49 -11.66 -10.35
CA GLY A 166 -1.10 -11.24 -10.29
C GLY A 166 -0.90 -9.73 -10.34
N CYS A 167 -1.75 -8.94 -9.68
CA CYS A 167 -1.42 -7.52 -9.47
C CYS A 167 -0.19 -7.40 -8.57
N ASP A 168 0.83 -6.71 -9.06
CA ASP A 168 2.05 -6.37 -8.33
C ASP A 168 1.88 -5.03 -7.59
N ALA A 169 0.87 -4.96 -6.71
CA ALA A 169 0.68 -3.83 -5.81
C ALA A 169 1.65 -3.91 -4.62
N ASP A 170 2.17 -2.76 -4.20
CA ASP A 170 3.11 -2.68 -3.08
C ASP A 170 2.44 -2.92 -1.72
N ALA A 171 1.14 -2.64 -1.62
CA ALA A 171 0.28 -3.04 -0.51
C ALA A 171 -1.14 -3.35 -0.96
N VAL A 172 -1.82 -4.22 -0.22
CA VAL A 172 -3.21 -4.61 -0.48
C VAL A 172 -4.02 -4.45 0.80
N LEU A 173 -4.99 -3.54 0.78
CA LEU A 173 -5.91 -3.27 1.87
C LEU A 173 -7.29 -3.85 1.52
N SER A 174 -7.86 -4.65 2.42
CA SER A 174 -9.22 -5.17 2.23
C SER A 174 -10.26 -4.14 2.62
N LYS A 175 -11.33 -3.98 1.82
CA LYS A 175 -12.54 -3.25 2.22
C LYS A 175 -13.37 -4.15 3.16
N PRO A 176 -13.96 -3.62 4.26
CA PRO A 176 -13.80 -2.25 4.75
C PRO A 176 -12.41 -2.01 5.35
N CYS A 177 -11.77 -0.90 4.98
CA CYS A 177 -10.45 -0.52 5.45
C CYS A 177 -10.59 0.61 6.50
N SER A 178 -9.86 0.52 7.61
CA SER A 178 -9.83 1.60 8.60
C SER A 178 -8.95 2.76 8.15
N LEU A 179 -9.31 3.98 8.57
CA LEU A 179 -8.52 5.18 8.29
C LEU A 179 -7.06 5.05 8.77
N ASP A 180 -6.84 4.46 9.94
CA ASP A 180 -5.49 4.25 10.49
C ASP A 180 -4.65 3.32 9.60
N THR A 181 -5.24 2.23 9.11
CA THR A 181 -4.53 1.28 8.22
C THR A 181 -4.21 1.95 6.89
N PHE A 182 -5.20 2.65 6.32
CA PHE A 182 -5.03 3.36 5.05
C PHE A 182 -3.95 4.44 5.14
N THR A 183 -4.03 5.32 6.14
CA THR A 183 -3.11 6.43 6.31
C THR A 183 -1.68 5.96 6.64
N ALA A 184 -1.53 4.86 7.36
CA ALA A 184 -0.21 4.28 7.60
C ALA A 184 0.42 3.71 6.32
N ALA A 185 -0.35 3.00 5.49
CA ALA A 185 0.12 2.51 4.20
C ALA A 185 0.56 3.69 3.30
N VAL A 186 -0.26 4.73 3.20
CA VAL A 186 0.06 5.96 2.44
C VAL A 186 1.37 6.58 2.92
N ARG A 187 1.54 6.77 4.24
CA ARG A 187 2.76 7.37 4.82
C ARG A 187 4.00 6.54 4.52
N LEU A 188 3.88 5.22 4.50
CA LEU A 188 4.99 4.31 4.24
C LEU A 188 5.54 4.50 2.82
N PHE A 189 4.66 4.52 1.82
CA PHE A 189 5.06 4.58 0.41
C PHE A 189 5.42 5.98 -0.10
N LEU A 190 4.94 7.04 0.56
CA LEU A 190 5.37 8.40 0.24
C LEU A 190 6.78 8.72 0.75
N ARG A 191 7.28 8.00 1.78
CA ARG A 191 8.64 8.23 2.32
C ARG A 191 9.74 7.63 1.46
N SER A 192 9.48 6.53 0.75
CA SER A 192 10.48 5.86 -0.08
C SER A 192 10.92 6.66 -1.31
N LYS A 193 10.20 7.73 -1.69
CA LYS A 193 10.61 8.64 -2.77
C LYS A 193 11.64 9.70 -2.34
N VAL A 194 11.83 9.95 -1.04
CA VAL A 194 12.65 11.08 -0.55
C VAL A 194 14.16 10.77 -0.51
N GLU A 195 14.57 9.51 -0.72
CA GLU A 195 15.97 9.06 -0.60
C GLU A 195 16.69 8.77 -1.94
N THR A 196 16.33 9.41 -3.05
CA THR A 196 17.10 9.34 -4.32
C THR A 196 17.51 10.73 -4.80
#